data_AF-A0A498QXX3-F1
#
_entry.id   AF-A0A498QXX3-F1
#
_cell.length_a   1.000
_cell.length_b   1.000
_cell.length_c   1.000
_cell.angle_alpha   90.00
_cell.angle_beta   90.00
_cell.angle_gamma   90.00
#
_symmetry.space_group_name_H-M   'P 1'
#
loop_
_entity.id
_entity.type
_entity.pdbx_description
1 polymer ?
#
loop_
_entity_poly.entity_id
_entity_poly.type
_entity_poly.pdbx_seq_one_letter_code
_entity_poly.pdbx_strand_id
1 'polypeptide(L)'
;MKIKLIKKVTSGLAIGCFLISLGALALAADRQEGPGPGGPGFMEAGRPDLQIIRQHISDGLARLVKAGTITQDQADKVLNFLQEKDRQREAEMEKVMSMSPEERQAYFQQHEKKRPDFVGELKTAAGLSASQAEAVAEAVRPPRPEQRISEDLAKLVKTGTITQDQADKVLSFFREKESQRRAEMEKVRSMSPEERQAYFQQHEKKRPDFVGELKTAAGLSANQAEAVAEAVRPPRPEQRIGEDLAKLVKTGTITQDQADKVLSFFREKESQRRAEMEKVRSMSPEERQAYFQQHGERRPDFIGELKKAADLSDTQAKAVADALQPHHGPFGPMPPMMPNP
;
A
#
# COMPACT_ATOMS: atom_id res chain seq x y z
N MET A 1 -55.27 0.42 17.51
CA MET A 1 -54.49 1.34 16.64
C MET A 1 -53.01 1.02 16.79
N LYS A 2 -52.32 0.62 15.72
CA LYS A 2 -50.90 0.22 15.72
C LYS A 2 -50.04 1.43 15.37
N ILE A 3 -49.20 1.90 16.29
CA ILE A 3 -48.22 2.98 16.05
C ILE A 3 -46.95 2.33 15.47
N LYS A 4 -46.59 2.69 14.24
CA LYS A 4 -45.35 2.26 13.58
C LYS A 4 -44.22 3.25 13.92
N LEU A 5 -43.15 2.74 14.53
CA LEU A 5 -41.90 3.45 14.77
C LEU A 5 -41.11 3.59 13.44
N ILE A 6 -40.83 4.81 13.01
CA ILE A 6 -39.95 5.13 11.87
C ILE A 6 -38.51 5.22 12.40
N LYS A 7 -37.65 4.28 12.00
CA LYS A 7 -36.19 4.37 12.21
C LYS A 7 -35.59 5.21 11.07
N LYS A 8 -35.04 6.37 11.39
CA LYS A 8 -34.17 7.15 10.49
C LYS A 8 -32.74 6.60 10.63
N VAL A 9 -32.14 6.17 9.52
CA VAL A 9 -30.73 5.77 9.43
C VAL A 9 -29.97 6.95 8.84
N THR A 10 -29.12 7.58 9.64
CA THR A 10 -28.17 8.61 9.24
C THR A 10 -26.92 7.94 8.67
N SER A 11 -26.65 8.17 7.39
CA SER A 11 -25.51 7.65 6.63
C SER A 11 -24.23 8.41 6.96
N GLY A 12 -23.23 7.71 7.52
CA GLY A 12 -21.92 8.23 7.88
C GLY A 12 -20.99 8.41 6.67
N LEU A 13 -20.38 9.59 6.60
CA LEU A 13 -19.39 10.06 5.64
C LEU A 13 -18.00 9.49 6.00
N ALA A 14 -17.33 8.75 5.10
CA ALA A 14 -16.02 8.13 5.40
C ALA A 14 -14.87 8.78 4.64
N ILE A 15 -13.95 9.39 5.41
CA ILE A 15 -12.83 10.22 4.97
C ILE A 15 -11.54 9.39 4.78
N GLY A 16 -10.85 9.60 3.65
CA GLY A 16 -9.60 8.95 3.23
C GLY A 16 -8.40 9.89 3.36
N CYS A 17 -7.23 9.26 3.46
CA CYS A 17 -5.95 9.74 3.97
C CYS A 17 -5.29 10.86 3.16
N PHE A 18 -4.78 11.88 3.84
CA PHE A 18 -3.68 12.71 3.35
C PHE A 18 -2.91 13.30 4.55
N LEU A 19 -1.57 13.35 4.40
CA LEU A 19 -0.57 14.14 5.13
C LEU A 19 0.21 13.49 6.31
N ILE A 20 1.46 13.15 5.98
CA ILE A 20 2.69 13.22 6.80
C ILE A 20 3.69 13.92 5.84
N SER A 21 4.46 14.97 6.12
CA SER A 21 5.07 15.51 7.35
C SER A 21 5.68 16.88 7.03
N LEU A 22 5.59 17.84 7.96
CA LEU A 22 6.49 19.00 8.06
C LEU A 22 6.91 19.13 9.53
N GLY A 23 8.21 19.26 9.80
CA GLY A 23 8.72 19.66 11.11
C GLY A 23 10.12 19.15 11.47
N ALA A 24 11.17 19.91 11.12
CA ALA A 24 12.26 20.35 12.02
C ALA A 24 13.37 21.07 11.23
N LEU A 25 13.54 22.37 11.49
CA LEU A 25 14.66 23.21 11.03
C LEU A 25 15.83 23.16 12.03
N ALA A 26 17.06 23.14 11.51
CA ALA A 26 18.26 23.62 12.19
C ALA A 26 19.20 24.27 11.14
N LEU A 27 19.81 25.41 11.51
CA LEU A 27 20.56 26.38 10.69
C LEU A 27 21.82 25.82 9.98
N ALA A 28 22.07 26.21 8.71
CA ALA A 28 23.39 26.73 8.21
C ALA A 28 23.51 26.89 6.65
N ALA A 29 23.98 28.08 6.27
CA ALA A 29 24.64 28.62 5.06
C ALA A 29 24.91 27.79 3.76
N ASP A 30 24.34 28.32 2.67
CA ASP A 30 24.88 28.68 1.33
C ASP A 30 25.80 27.69 0.55
N ARG A 31 25.27 27.09 -0.54
CA ARG A 31 26.06 26.79 -1.76
C ARG A 31 25.23 26.41 -3.01
N GLN A 32 25.36 27.28 -4.01
CA GLN A 32 25.29 27.15 -5.48
C GLN A 32 24.74 25.89 -6.18
N GLU A 33 23.78 26.17 -7.06
CA GLU A 33 23.21 25.37 -8.15
C GLU A 33 24.24 24.86 -9.17
N GLY A 34 23.96 23.69 -9.76
CA GLY A 34 24.58 23.17 -10.97
C GLY A 34 23.62 22.24 -11.75
N PRO A 35 23.70 22.19 -13.10
CA PRO A 35 22.60 21.78 -13.98
C PRO A 35 22.52 20.26 -14.24
N GLY A 36 21.34 19.79 -14.67
CA GLY A 36 20.95 18.38 -14.85
C GLY A 36 21.69 17.58 -15.93
N PRO A 37 21.24 16.35 -16.23
CA PRO A 37 20.63 16.14 -17.55
C PRO A 37 19.44 15.15 -17.56
N GLY A 38 18.48 15.42 -18.45
CA GLY A 38 17.40 14.49 -18.79
C GLY A 38 17.85 13.33 -19.68
N GLY A 39 17.08 12.24 -19.65
CA GLY A 39 17.17 11.09 -20.55
C GLY A 39 16.03 10.09 -20.28
N PRO A 40 15.52 9.38 -21.31
CA PRO A 40 14.14 8.91 -21.39
C PRO A 40 13.94 7.50 -20.81
N GLY A 41 12.83 7.24 -20.11
CA GLY A 41 12.44 5.87 -19.76
C GLY A 41 11.61 5.63 -18.49
N PHE A 42 11.04 6.64 -17.85
CA PHE A 42 10.38 6.47 -16.55
C PHE A 42 8.86 6.68 -16.61
N MET A 43 8.15 5.77 -17.28
CA MET A 43 6.69 5.81 -17.36
C MET A 43 6.11 4.38 -17.34
N GLU A 44 6.28 3.59 -16.26
CA GLU A 44 5.35 2.45 -16.05
C GLU A 44 5.30 1.80 -14.65
N ALA A 45 6.17 2.13 -13.69
CA ALA A 45 6.24 1.37 -12.44
C ALA A 45 5.84 2.22 -11.23
N GLY A 46 4.55 2.23 -10.89
CA GLY A 46 4.08 2.99 -9.72
C GLY A 46 2.64 2.74 -9.28
N ARG A 47 1.99 1.68 -9.76
CA ARG A 47 0.62 1.35 -9.35
C ARG A 47 0.66 0.02 -8.56
N PRO A 48 -0.13 -0.13 -7.46
CA PRO A 48 -0.38 -1.46 -6.89
C PRO A 48 -0.81 -2.38 -8.03
N ASP A 49 -0.21 -3.58 -8.14
CA ASP A 49 -0.26 -4.42 -9.36
C ASP A 49 -1.55 -4.19 -10.12
N LEU A 50 -1.44 -3.40 -11.20
CA LEU A 50 -2.61 -2.96 -11.94
C LEU A 50 -3.39 -4.16 -12.42
N GLN A 51 -2.72 -5.29 -12.65
CA GLN A 51 -3.37 -6.53 -13.03
C GLN A 51 -4.22 -7.06 -11.89
N ILE A 52 -3.76 -7.08 -10.64
CA ILE A 52 -4.57 -7.54 -9.49
C ILE A 52 -5.79 -6.65 -9.27
N ILE A 53 -5.61 -5.32 -9.34
CA ILE A 53 -6.73 -4.39 -9.18
C ILE A 53 -7.70 -4.46 -10.36
N ARG A 54 -7.19 -4.52 -11.60
CA ARG A 54 -8.03 -4.68 -12.80
C ARG A 54 -8.75 -6.02 -12.79
N GLN A 55 -8.10 -7.08 -12.33
CA GLN A 55 -8.71 -8.40 -12.19
C GLN A 55 -9.82 -8.35 -11.16
N HIS A 56 -9.58 -7.76 -9.98
CA HIS A 56 -10.61 -7.58 -8.97
C HIS A 56 -11.81 -6.78 -9.49
N ILE A 57 -11.57 -5.66 -10.19
CA ILE A 57 -12.62 -4.84 -10.80
C ILE A 57 -13.40 -5.66 -11.84
N SER A 58 -12.70 -6.39 -12.71
CA SER A 58 -13.30 -7.21 -13.76
C SER A 58 -14.15 -8.34 -13.16
N ASP A 59 -13.63 -9.04 -12.16
CA ASP A 59 -14.33 -10.12 -11.45
C ASP A 59 -15.53 -9.58 -10.65
N GLY A 60 -15.41 -8.40 -10.06
CA GLY A 60 -16.50 -7.69 -9.39
C GLY A 60 -17.64 -7.37 -10.36
N LEU A 61 -17.32 -6.79 -11.51
CA LEU A 61 -18.30 -6.45 -12.54
C LEU A 61 -18.92 -7.70 -13.17
N ALA A 62 -18.14 -8.73 -13.47
CA ALA A 62 -18.63 -10.00 -14.02
C ALA A 62 -19.63 -10.68 -13.07
N ARG A 63 -19.39 -10.61 -11.75
CA ARG A 63 -20.35 -11.10 -10.73
C ARG A 63 -21.67 -10.32 -10.77
N LEU A 64 -21.61 -9.00 -10.92
CA LEU A 64 -22.81 -8.16 -11.00
C LEU A 64 -23.60 -8.38 -12.30
N VAL A 65 -22.92 -8.63 -13.43
CA VAL A 65 -23.56 -9.02 -14.69
C VAL A 65 -24.24 -10.38 -14.54
N LYS A 66 -23.53 -11.39 -13.99
CA LYS A 66 -24.08 -12.72 -13.75
C LYS A 66 -25.29 -12.70 -12.81
N ALA A 67 -25.29 -11.81 -11.82
CA ALA A 67 -26.40 -11.61 -10.89
C ALA A 67 -27.58 -10.83 -11.53
N GLY A 68 -27.43 -10.32 -12.76
CA GLY A 68 -28.43 -9.49 -13.42
C GLY A 68 -28.58 -8.10 -12.82
N THR A 69 -27.65 -7.70 -11.93
CA THR A 69 -27.67 -6.38 -11.28
C THR A 69 -27.35 -5.27 -12.27
N ILE A 70 -26.43 -5.52 -13.21
CA ILE A 70 -26.09 -4.62 -14.32
C ILE A 70 -26.02 -5.40 -15.63
N THR A 71 -26.07 -4.71 -16.77
CA THR A 71 -25.84 -5.33 -18.09
C THR A 71 -24.35 -5.38 -18.44
N GLN A 72 -23.98 -6.19 -19.43
CA GLN A 72 -22.61 -6.22 -19.95
C GLN A 72 -22.19 -4.83 -20.48
N ASP A 73 -23.07 -4.16 -21.24
CA ASP A 73 -22.83 -2.80 -21.73
C ASP A 73 -22.57 -1.80 -20.60
N GLN A 74 -23.24 -1.95 -19.46
CA GLN A 74 -23.01 -1.12 -18.27
C GLN A 74 -21.66 -1.43 -17.63
N ALA A 75 -21.27 -2.69 -17.53
CA ALA A 75 -19.95 -3.10 -17.02
C ALA A 75 -18.81 -2.55 -17.89
N ASP A 76 -18.94 -2.62 -19.21
CA ASP A 76 -17.92 -2.13 -20.14
C ASP A 76 -17.75 -0.60 -20.05
N LYS A 77 -18.86 0.14 -19.87
CA LYS A 77 -18.82 1.60 -19.62
C LYS A 77 -18.11 1.93 -18.30
N VAL A 78 -18.33 1.15 -17.24
CA VAL A 78 -17.63 1.33 -15.97
C VAL A 78 -16.13 1.09 -16.14
N LEU A 79 -15.72 0.03 -16.85
CA LEU A 79 -14.31 -0.24 -17.13
C LEU A 79 -13.64 0.92 -17.87
N ASN A 80 -14.28 1.43 -18.93
CA ASN A 80 -13.76 2.56 -19.70
C ASN A 80 -13.66 3.83 -18.85
N PHE A 81 -14.68 4.11 -18.03
CA PHE A 81 -14.66 5.25 -17.12
C PHE A 81 -13.50 5.18 -16.12
N LEU A 82 -13.24 4.01 -15.53
CA LEU A 82 -12.13 3.81 -14.59
C LEU A 82 -10.76 3.95 -15.29
N GLN A 83 -10.62 3.42 -16.50
CA GLN A 83 -9.40 3.58 -17.30
C GLN A 83 -9.12 5.05 -17.66
N GLU A 84 -10.16 5.83 -17.96
CA GLU A 84 -10.00 7.24 -18.26
C GLU A 84 -9.62 8.06 -17.01
N LYS A 85 -10.26 7.79 -15.87
CA LYS A 85 -9.88 8.40 -14.58
C LYS A 85 -8.44 8.06 -14.19
N ASP A 86 -7.99 6.85 -14.51
CA ASP A 86 -6.60 6.42 -14.34
C ASP A 86 -5.64 7.28 -15.16
N ARG A 87 -5.92 7.50 -16.45
CA ARG A 87 -5.10 8.36 -17.33
C ARG A 87 -5.08 9.81 -16.86
N GLN A 88 -6.21 10.34 -16.44
CA GLN A 88 -6.29 11.70 -15.90
C GLN A 88 -5.44 11.87 -14.65
N ARG A 89 -5.45 10.88 -13.74
CA ARG A 89 -4.61 10.88 -12.54
C ARG A 89 -3.13 10.83 -12.89
N GLU A 90 -2.73 10.07 -13.91
CA GLU A 90 -1.35 10.05 -14.40
C GLU A 90 -0.92 11.39 -14.95
N ALA A 91 -1.70 11.99 -15.84
CA ALA A 91 -1.38 13.29 -16.42
C ALA A 91 -1.30 14.39 -15.35
N GLU A 92 -2.22 14.38 -14.38
CA GLU A 92 -2.17 15.31 -13.24
C GLU A 92 -0.94 15.06 -12.35
N MET A 93 -0.58 13.80 -12.14
CA MET A 93 0.62 13.43 -11.38
C MET A 93 1.89 13.88 -12.10
N GLU A 94 2.01 13.64 -13.40
CA GLU A 94 3.14 14.09 -14.22
C GLU A 94 3.32 15.61 -14.14
N LYS A 95 2.20 16.34 -14.25
CA LYS A 95 2.17 17.79 -14.05
C LYS A 95 2.69 18.19 -12.67
N VAL A 96 2.20 17.57 -11.60
CA VAL A 96 2.64 17.87 -10.21
C VAL A 96 4.11 17.51 -9.98
N MET A 97 4.61 16.43 -10.61
CA MET A 97 6.00 16.00 -10.50
C MET A 97 6.96 16.96 -11.20
N SER A 98 6.51 17.62 -12.29
CA SER A 98 7.28 18.64 -13.00
C SER A 98 7.34 20.01 -12.32
N MET A 99 6.52 20.26 -11.29
CA MET A 99 6.50 21.53 -10.53
C MET A 99 7.60 21.60 -9.47
N SER A 100 8.05 22.82 -9.16
CA SER A 100 8.91 23.10 -8.00
C SER A 100 8.20 22.77 -6.67
N PRO A 101 8.93 22.60 -5.55
CA PRO A 101 8.31 22.40 -4.24
C PRO A 101 7.32 23.50 -3.84
N GLU A 102 7.65 24.76 -4.12
CA GLU A 102 6.83 25.95 -3.82
C GLU A 102 5.58 25.99 -4.71
N GLU A 103 5.76 25.72 -6.01
CA GLU A 103 4.66 25.64 -6.97
C GLU A 103 3.71 24.49 -6.63
N ARG A 104 4.25 23.35 -6.21
CA ARG A 104 3.48 22.18 -5.78
C ARG A 104 2.67 22.49 -4.52
N GLN A 105 3.27 23.20 -3.55
CA GLN A 105 2.57 23.62 -2.34
C GLN A 105 1.43 24.58 -2.66
N ALA A 106 1.65 25.58 -3.52
CA ALA A 106 0.61 26.50 -3.97
C ALA A 106 -0.48 25.77 -4.78
N TYR A 107 -0.10 24.82 -5.65
CA TYR A 107 -1.01 24.00 -6.43
C TYR A 107 -1.97 23.23 -5.52
N PHE A 108 -1.49 22.55 -4.48
CA PHE A 108 -2.35 21.81 -3.55
C PHE A 108 -3.21 22.69 -2.65
N GLN A 109 -2.76 23.90 -2.30
CA GLN A 109 -3.58 24.87 -1.56
C GLN A 109 -4.73 25.42 -2.41
N GLN A 110 -4.48 25.66 -3.71
CA GLN A 110 -5.51 26.14 -4.64
C GLN A 110 -6.43 25.02 -5.14
N HIS A 111 -5.90 23.80 -5.25
CA HIS A 111 -6.62 22.62 -5.72
C HIS A 111 -7.01 21.69 -4.56
N GLU A 112 -7.47 22.28 -3.45
CA GLU A 112 -8.07 21.52 -2.34
C GLU A 112 -9.37 20.87 -2.86
N LYS A 113 -9.23 19.68 -3.46
CA LYS A 113 -10.32 18.99 -4.13
C LYS A 113 -11.41 18.65 -3.12
N LYS A 114 -12.59 19.25 -3.29
CA LYS A 114 -13.84 18.68 -2.80
C LYS A 114 -13.93 17.25 -3.32
N ARG A 115 -14.29 16.33 -2.44
CA ARG A 115 -14.30 14.89 -2.73
C ARG A 115 -15.19 14.64 -3.96
N PRO A 116 -14.64 14.06 -5.05
CA PRO A 116 -15.46 13.69 -6.18
C PRO A 116 -16.50 12.66 -5.73
N ASP A 117 -17.76 12.90 -6.12
CA ASP A 117 -18.87 11.98 -5.86
C ASP A 117 -18.75 10.78 -6.82
N PHE A 118 -17.93 9.81 -6.42
CA PHE A 118 -17.62 8.65 -7.24
C PHE A 118 -18.88 7.85 -7.64
N VAL A 119 -19.87 7.75 -6.74
CA VAL A 119 -21.13 7.06 -7.04
C VAL A 119 -21.93 7.87 -8.05
N GLY A 120 -22.03 9.19 -7.88
CA GLY A 120 -22.66 10.09 -8.85
C GLY A 120 -22.00 10.07 -10.23
N GLU A 121 -20.66 10.01 -10.28
CA GLU A 121 -19.91 9.88 -11.53
C GLU A 121 -20.17 8.53 -12.21
N LEU A 122 -20.20 7.42 -11.47
CA LEU A 122 -20.54 6.09 -12.00
C LEU A 122 -21.96 6.03 -12.58
N LYS A 123 -22.94 6.64 -11.89
CA LYS A 123 -24.32 6.75 -12.39
C LYS A 123 -24.36 7.41 -13.76
N THR A 124 -23.65 8.53 -13.88
CA THR A 124 -23.63 9.33 -15.11
C THR A 124 -22.87 8.62 -16.23
N ALA A 125 -21.69 8.09 -15.93
CA ALA A 125 -20.80 7.48 -16.93
C ALA A 125 -21.36 6.18 -17.52
N ALA A 126 -22.00 5.35 -16.70
CA ALA A 126 -22.50 4.04 -17.13
C ALA A 126 -24.03 3.96 -17.23
N GLY A 127 -24.76 5.04 -16.97
CA GLY A 127 -26.23 5.04 -16.98
C GLY A 127 -26.81 4.09 -15.93
N LEU A 128 -26.21 4.08 -14.73
CA LEU A 128 -26.62 3.21 -13.63
C LEU A 128 -27.71 3.87 -12.78
N SER A 129 -28.64 3.07 -12.27
CA SER A 129 -29.50 3.49 -11.17
C SER A 129 -28.68 3.77 -9.90
N ALA A 130 -29.27 4.42 -8.89
CA ALA A 130 -28.57 4.68 -7.63
C ALA A 130 -28.09 3.39 -6.93
N SER A 131 -28.94 2.36 -6.86
CA SER A 131 -28.59 1.07 -6.27
C SER A 131 -27.55 0.30 -7.09
N GLN A 132 -27.62 0.38 -8.42
CA GLN A 132 -26.61 -0.21 -9.30
C GLN A 132 -25.26 0.46 -9.13
N ALA A 133 -25.21 1.78 -9.05
CA ALA A 133 -23.96 2.52 -8.86
C ALA A 133 -23.33 2.27 -7.49
N GLU A 134 -24.13 2.10 -6.43
CA GLU A 134 -23.62 1.68 -5.12
C GLU A 134 -23.05 0.26 -5.16
N ALA A 135 -23.76 -0.68 -5.78
CA ALA A 135 -23.28 -2.05 -5.93
C ALA A 135 -21.98 -2.13 -6.75
N VAL A 136 -21.90 -1.37 -7.85
CA VAL A 136 -20.69 -1.22 -8.65
C VAL A 136 -19.57 -0.57 -7.84
N ALA A 137 -19.83 0.54 -7.15
CA ALA A 137 -18.83 1.24 -6.34
C ALA A 137 -18.22 0.35 -5.26
N GLU A 138 -19.03 -0.52 -4.65
CA GLU A 138 -18.53 -1.49 -3.67
C GLU A 138 -17.77 -2.65 -4.34
N ALA A 139 -18.22 -3.13 -5.50
CA ALA A 139 -17.56 -4.20 -6.24
C ALA A 139 -16.21 -3.81 -6.85
N VAL A 140 -16.03 -2.54 -7.23
CA VAL A 140 -14.76 -2.02 -7.79
C VAL A 140 -13.82 -1.48 -6.72
N ARG A 141 -14.27 -1.42 -5.47
CA ARG A 141 -13.44 -1.04 -4.33
C ARG A 141 -12.34 -2.08 -4.14
N PRO A 142 -11.08 -1.71 -3.90
CA PRO A 142 -10.04 -2.70 -3.62
C PRO A 142 -10.46 -3.61 -2.46
N PRO A 143 -10.11 -4.90 -2.51
CA PRO A 143 -10.57 -5.87 -1.54
C PRO A 143 -10.20 -5.38 -0.15
N ARG A 144 -11.19 -5.32 0.73
CA ARG A 144 -10.96 -4.83 2.09
C ARG A 144 -9.99 -5.80 2.78
N PRO A 145 -9.07 -5.33 3.64
CA PRO A 145 -8.21 -6.22 4.43
C PRO A 145 -9.00 -7.34 5.12
N GLU A 146 -10.23 -7.05 5.51
CA GLU A 146 -11.20 -7.99 6.07
C GLU A 146 -11.55 -9.18 5.16
N GLN A 147 -11.69 -8.97 3.84
CA GLN A 147 -11.99 -10.05 2.89
C GLN A 147 -10.82 -11.02 2.78
N ARG A 148 -9.59 -10.49 2.67
CA ARG A 148 -8.37 -11.33 2.66
C ARG A 148 -8.24 -12.13 3.95
N ILE A 149 -8.42 -11.47 5.09
CA ILE A 149 -8.39 -12.12 6.41
C ILE A 149 -9.45 -13.23 6.47
N SER A 150 -10.66 -13.00 5.97
CA SER A 150 -11.72 -14.01 5.92
C SER A 150 -11.33 -15.22 5.07
N GLU A 151 -10.70 -15.01 3.92
CA GLU A 151 -10.23 -16.10 3.05
C GLU A 151 -9.11 -16.92 3.71
N ASP A 152 -8.16 -16.25 4.35
CA ASP A 152 -7.05 -16.92 5.03
C ASP A 152 -7.53 -17.72 6.26
N LEU A 153 -8.49 -17.18 7.01
CA LEU A 153 -9.14 -17.92 8.10
C LEU A 153 -9.95 -19.12 7.59
N ALA A 154 -10.66 -18.98 6.47
CA ALA A 154 -11.40 -20.10 5.87
C ALA A 154 -10.48 -21.26 5.46
N LYS A 155 -9.26 -20.95 4.98
CA LYS A 155 -8.23 -21.98 4.72
C LYS A 155 -7.85 -22.72 6.02
N LEU A 156 -7.64 -21.99 7.12
CA LEU A 156 -7.30 -22.58 8.43
C LEU A 156 -8.44 -23.40 9.04
N VAL A 157 -9.69 -23.01 8.81
CA VAL A 157 -10.86 -23.82 9.18
C VAL A 157 -10.90 -25.11 8.37
N LYS A 158 -10.67 -25.01 7.06
CA LYS A 158 -10.66 -26.17 6.15
C LYS A 158 -9.55 -27.18 6.50
N THR A 159 -8.38 -26.72 6.93
CA THR A 159 -7.29 -27.58 7.40
C THR A 159 -7.52 -28.10 8.82
N GLY A 160 -8.61 -27.72 9.49
CA GLY A 160 -8.92 -28.10 10.87
C GLY A 160 -8.01 -27.46 11.91
N THR A 161 -7.24 -26.44 11.53
CA THR A 161 -6.31 -25.75 12.42
C THR A 161 -7.06 -24.91 13.45
N ILE A 162 -8.17 -24.27 13.05
CA ILE A 162 -9.08 -23.54 13.93
C ILE A 162 -10.54 -23.94 13.64
N THR A 163 -11.45 -23.68 14.58
CA THR A 163 -12.88 -23.85 14.35
C THR A 163 -13.50 -22.63 13.66
N GLN A 164 -14.70 -22.79 13.09
CA GLN A 164 -15.45 -21.66 12.53
C GLN A 164 -15.72 -20.58 13.60
N ASP A 165 -16.10 -20.99 14.82
CA ASP A 165 -16.32 -20.06 15.94
C ASP A 165 -15.05 -19.26 16.30
N GLN A 166 -13.86 -19.89 16.20
CA GLN A 166 -12.59 -19.22 16.40
C GLN A 166 -12.31 -18.22 15.27
N ALA A 167 -12.56 -18.59 14.02
CA ALA A 167 -12.41 -17.69 12.87
C ALA A 167 -13.33 -16.44 12.98
N ASP A 168 -14.58 -16.62 13.39
CA ASP A 168 -15.54 -15.52 13.54
C ASP A 168 -15.15 -14.54 14.66
N LYS A 169 -14.55 -15.05 15.74
CA LYS A 169 -13.98 -14.22 16.81
C LYS A 169 -12.75 -13.44 16.34
N VAL A 170 -11.87 -14.05 15.54
CA VAL A 170 -10.72 -13.35 14.94
C VAL A 170 -11.21 -12.23 14.01
N LEU A 171 -12.22 -12.47 13.17
CA LEU A 171 -12.81 -11.44 12.32
C LEU A 171 -13.39 -10.27 13.14
N SER A 172 -14.09 -10.59 14.23
CA SER A 172 -14.66 -9.59 15.14
C SER A 172 -13.57 -8.72 15.79
N PHE A 173 -12.47 -9.34 16.23
CA PHE A 173 -11.29 -8.65 16.74
C PHE A 173 -10.70 -7.65 15.73
N PHE A 174 -10.56 -8.05 14.45
CA PHE A 174 -10.07 -7.15 13.41
C PHE A 174 -11.00 -5.97 13.14
N ARG A 175 -12.32 -6.20 13.13
CA ARG A 175 -13.31 -5.11 12.98
C ARG A 175 -13.22 -4.10 14.11
N GLU A 176 -13.08 -4.58 15.34
CA GLU A 176 -12.92 -3.71 16.50
C GLU A 176 -11.64 -2.87 16.42
N LYS A 177 -10.50 -3.51 16.12
CA LYS A 177 -9.21 -2.81 15.94
C LYS A 177 -9.24 -1.81 14.80
N GLU A 178 -9.94 -2.10 13.71
CA GLU A 178 -10.13 -1.13 12.62
C GLU A 178 -10.97 0.08 13.08
N SER A 179 -12.05 -0.16 13.83
CA SER A 179 -12.87 0.91 14.41
C SER A 179 -12.04 1.81 15.34
N GLN A 180 -11.27 1.22 16.26
CA GLN A 180 -10.37 1.94 17.17
C GLN A 180 -9.35 2.78 16.39
N ARG A 181 -8.72 2.20 15.36
CA ARG A 181 -7.76 2.90 14.50
C ARG A 181 -8.40 4.06 13.74
N ARG A 182 -9.64 3.92 13.28
CA ARG A 182 -10.37 5.00 12.60
C ARG A 182 -10.64 6.17 13.55
N ALA A 183 -11.11 5.88 14.77
CA ALA A 183 -11.30 6.91 15.78
C ALA A 183 -9.99 7.61 16.17
N GLU A 184 -8.90 6.83 16.33
CA GLU A 184 -7.55 7.36 16.60
C GLU A 184 -7.06 8.26 15.45
N MET A 185 -7.25 7.83 14.21
CA MET A 185 -6.92 8.61 13.00
C MET A 185 -7.74 9.90 12.90
N GLU A 186 -9.04 9.86 13.22
CA GLU A 186 -9.88 11.06 13.22
C GLU A 186 -9.42 12.06 14.29
N LYS A 187 -9.07 11.56 15.48
CA LYS A 187 -8.50 12.37 16.55
C LYS A 187 -7.19 13.04 16.11
N VAL A 188 -6.23 12.27 15.58
CA VAL A 188 -4.94 12.79 15.09
C VAL A 188 -5.15 13.78 13.95
N ARG A 189 -6.10 13.52 13.05
CA ARG A 189 -6.42 14.42 11.93
C ARG A 189 -6.92 15.78 12.40
N SER A 190 -7.66 15.82 13.51
CA SER A 190 -8.16 17.07 14.10
C SER A 190 -7.12 17.86 14.91
N MET A 191 -5.96 17.29 15.23
CA MET A 191 -4.89 17.95 15.99
C MET A 191 -4.04 18.89 15.10
N SER A 192 -3.45 19.92 15.71
CA SER A 192 -2.42 20.77 15.11
C SER A 192 -1.11 19.99 14.85
N PRO A 193 -0.18 20.49 14.01
CA PRO A 193 1.13 19.86 13.82
C PRO A 193 1.90 19.63 15.12
N GLU A 194 1.91 20.62 16.03
CA GLU A 194 2.60 20.56 17.32
C GLU A 194 1.93 19.55 18.26
N GLU A 195 0.60 19.53 18.29
CA GLU A 195 -0.18 18.56 19.08
C GLU A 195 0.02 17.13 18.58
N ARG A 196 0.09 16.92 17.26
CA ARG A 196 0.40 15.60 16.67
C ARG A 196 1.79 15.14 17.06
N GLN A 197 2.77 16.03 17.02
CA GLN A 197 4.15 15.71 17.41
C GLN A 197 4.22 15.26 18.87
N ALA A 198 3.59 16.02 19.79
CA ALA A 198 3.50 15.65 21.19
C ALA A 198 2.71 14.33 21.39
N TYR A 199 1.62 14.14 20.65
CA TYR A 199 0.82 12.91 20.69
C TYR A 199 1.66 11.68 20.34
N PHE A 200 2.41 11.72 19.24
CA PHE A 200 3.25 10.59 18.82
C PHE A 200 4.46 10.34 19.73
N GLN A 201 5.04 11.39 20.32
CA GLN A 201 6.10 11.24 21.32
C GLN A 201 5.58 10.57 22.61
N GLN A 202 4.37 10.91 23.05
CA GLN A 202 3.75 10.29 24.23
C GLN A 202 3.17 8.90 23.94
N HIS A 203 2.77 8.64 22.69
CA HIS A 203 2.12 7.40 22.26
C HIS A 203 3.06 6.52 21.42
N GLU A 204 4.36 6.57 21.68
CA GLU A 204 5.34 5.67 21.07
C GLU A 204 5.02 4.23 21.49
N LYS A 205 4.17 3.56 20.69
CA LYS A 205 3.64 2.23 21.00
C LYS A 205 4.82 1.24 21.05
N LYS A 206 5.02 0.62 22.22
CA LYS A 206 5.68 -0.68 22.29
C LYS A 206 4.97 -1.60 21.30
N ARG A 207 5.74 -2.40 20.53
CA ARG A 207 5.16 -3.34 19.55
C ARG A 207 4.07 -4.17 20.24
N PRO A 208 2.79 -4.06 19.82
CA PRO A 208 1.71 -4.81 20.45
C PRO A 208 1.98 -6.31 20.29
N ASP A 209 1.70 -7.08 21.35
CA ASP A 209 1.77 -8.54 21.32
C ASP A 209 0.56 -9.09 20.54
N PHE A 210 0.67 -9.04 19.23
CA PHE A 210 -0.39 -9.41 18.32
C PHE A 210 -0.84 -10.88 18.48
N VAL A 211 0.11 -11.79 18.76
CA VAL A 211 -0.19 -13.21 18.96
C VAL A 211 -0.93 -13.41 20.29
N GLY A 212 -0.49 -12.75 21.36
CA GLY A 212 -1.17 -12.76 22.66
C GLY A 212 -2.58 -12.17 22.60
N GLU A 213 -2.77 -11.08 21.86
CA GLU A 213 -4.09 -10.46 21.63
C GLU A 213 -5.03 -11.42 20.88
N LEU A 214 -4.58 -12.05 19.80
CA LEU A 214 -5.37 -13.04 19.06
C LEU A 214 -5.75 -14.26 19.92
N LYS A 215 -4.79 -14.75 20.72
CA LYS A 215 -5.00 -15.85 21.66
C LYS A 215 -6.15 -15.55 22.61
N THR A 216 -6.14 -14.35 23.18
CA THR A 216 -7.13 -13.89 24.15
C THR A 216 -8.48 -13.64 23.48
N ALA A 217 -8.49 -12.94 22.34
CA ALA A 217 -9.71 -12.55 21.64
C ALA A 217 -10.51 -13.74 21.10
N ALA A 218 -9.82 -14.76 20.58
CA ALA A 218 -10.47 -15.91 19.94
C ALA A 218 -10.39 -17.22 20.74
N GLY A 219 -9.74 -17.23 21.91
CA GLY A 219 -9.55 -18.44 22.70
C GLY A 219 -8.71 -19.48 21.95
N LEU A 220 -7.64 -19.02 21.28
CA LEU A 220 -6.75 -19.87 20.50
C LEU A 220 -5.71 -20.54 21.41
N SER A 221 -5.25 -21.72 21.04
CA SER A 221 -3.98 -22.25 21.58
C SER A 221 -2.79 -21.43 21.07
N ALA A 222 -1.60 -21.61 21.65
CA ALA A 222 -0.40 -20.91 21.19
C ALA A 222 -0.10 -21.19 19.70
N ASN A 223 -0.17 -22.47 19.29
CA ASN A 223 0.08 -22.88 17.91
C ASN A 223 -1.01 -22.35 16.95
N GLN A 224 -2.26 -22.29 17.40
CA GLN A 224 -3.35 -21.73 16.62
C GLN A 224 -3.19 -20.21 16.45
N ALA A 225 -2.82 -19.50 17.51
CA ALA A 225 -2.59 -18.06 17.46
C ALA A 225 -1.42 -17.71 16.52
N GLU A 226 -0.34 -18.50 16.54
CA GLU A 226 0.79 -18.31 15.63
C GLU A 226 0.39 -18.58 14.17
N ALA A 227 -0.34 -19.67 13.91
CA ALA A 227 -0.82 -20.00 12.57
C ALA A 227 -1.77 -18.94 12.02
N VAL A 228 -2.71 -18.44 12.84
CA VAL A 228 -3.58 -17.33 12.49
C VAL A 228 -2.77 -16.07 12.24
N ALA A 229 -1.83 -15.73 13.14
CA ALA A 229 -1.02 -14.53 13.03
C ALA A 229 -0.17 -14.51 11.75
N GLU A 230 0.41 -15.64 11.37
CA GLU A 230 1.18 -15.75 10.13
C GLU A 230 0.28 -15.73 8.90
N ALA A 231 -0.90 -16.36 8.94
CA ALA A 231 -1.84 -16.36 7.82
C ALA A 231 -2.40 -14.97 7.51
N VAL A 232 -2.72 -14.17 8.53
CA VAL A 232 -3.29 -12.82 8.36
C VAL A 232 -2.23 -11.73 8.14
N ARG A 233 -0.97 -12.03 8.43
CA ARG A 233 0.16 -11.12 8.21
C ARG A 233 0.27 -10.83 6.70
N PRO A 234 0.53 -9.57 6.30
CA PRO A 234 0.84 -9.28 4.91
C PRO A 234 2.03 -10.15 4.45
N PRO A 235 2.02 -10.69 3.22
CA PRO A 235 3.08 -11.56 2.77
C PRO A 235 4.43 -10.88 2.94
N ARG A 236 5.37 -11.59 3.56
CA ARG A 236 6.70 -11.04 3.83
C ARG A 236 7.38 -10.72 2.49
N PRO A 237 8.25 -9.70 2.43
CA PRO A 237 8.99 -9.39 1.20
C PRO A 237 9.65 -10.64 0.58
N GLU A 238 10.22 -11.52 1.40
CA GLU A 238 10.82 -12.79 0.97
C GLU A 238 9.84 -13.76 0.30
N GLN A 239 8.61 -13.87 0.82
CA GLN A 239 7.56 -14.72 0.25
C GLN A 239 7.10 -14.16 -1.11
N ARG A 240 6.94 -12.84 -1.19
CA ARG A 240 6.58 -12.16 -2.45
C ARG A 240 7.65 -12.36 -3.52
N ILE A 241 8.91 -12.17 -3.15
CA ILE A 241 10.06 -12.43 -4.03
C ILE A 241 10.03 -13.88 -4.52
N GLY A 242 9.77 -14.85 -3.64
CA GLY A 242 9.64 -16.26 -4.02
C GLY A 242 8.51 -16.52 -5.02
N GLU A 243 7.33 -15.95 -4.79
CA GLU A 243 6.17 -16.06 -5.69
C GLU A 243 6.45 -15.44 -7.07
N ASP A 244 7.04 -14.25 -7.10
CA ASP A 244 7.34 -13.54 -8.35
C ASP A 244 8.44 -14.26 -9.15
N LEU A 245 9.45 -14.80 -8.48
CA LEU A 245 10.46 -15.65 -9.12
C LEU A 245 9.85 -16.96 -9.64
N ALA A 246 8.94 -17.60 -8.90
CA ALA A 246 8.27 -18.81 -9.35
C ALA A 246 7.44 -18.58 -10.63
N LYS A 247 6.82 -17.41 -10.77
CA LYS A 247 6.14 -17.01 -12.03
C LYS A 247 7.14 -16.92 -13.18
N LEU A 248 8.29 -16.30 -12.97
CA LEU A 248 9.35 -16.17 -14.00
C LEU A 248 9.97 -17.52 -14.39
N VAL A 249 10.09 -18.45 -13.43
CA VAL A 249 10.49 -19.83 -13.72
C VAL A 249 9.43 -20.53 -14.58
N LYS A 250 8.15 -20.38 -14.22
CA LYS A 250 7.04 -20.98 -14.96
C LYS A 250 6.92 -20.46 -16.40
N THR A 251 7.24 -19.20 -16.65
CA THR A 251 7.29 -18.61 -18.00
C THR A 251 8.56 -18.97 -18.76
N GLY A 252 9.50 -19.69 -18.13
CA GLY A 252 10.79 -20.03 -18.72
C GLY A 252 11.75 -18.84 -18.86
N THR A 253 11.46 -17.72 -18.20
CA THR A 253 12.27 -16.50 -18.25
C THR A 253 13.60 -16.72 -17.52
N ILE A 254 13.57 -17.41 -16.38
CA ILE A 254 14.76 -17.80 -15.60
C ILE A 254 14.67 -19.29 -15.23
N THR A 255 15.79 -19.91 -14.86
CA THR A 255 15.82 -21.27 -14.33
C THR A 255 15.53 -21.30 -12.83
N GLN A 256 15.19 -22.48 -12.29
CA GLN A 256 15.02 -22.66 -10.85
C GLN A 256 16.32 -22.32 -10.09
N ASP A 257 17.48 -22.75 -10.60
CA ASP A 257 18.77 -22.43 -10.01
C ASP A 257 19.04 -20.91 -9.97
N GLN A 258 18.63 -20.18 -11.01
CA GLN A 258 18.73 -18.72 -11.04
C GLN A 258 17.80 -18.08 -10.00
N ALA A 259 16.57 -18.58 -9.85
CA ALA A 259 15.63 -18.10 -8.82
C ALA A 259 16.18 -18.33 -7.40
N ASP A 260 16.77 -19.49 -7.13
CA ASP A 260 17.33 -19.82 -5.81
C ASP A 260 18.56 -18.96 -5.46
N LYS A 261 19.38 -18.61 -6.46
CA LYS A 261 20.47 -17.65 -6.30
C LYS A 261 19.97 -16.24 -5.99
N VAL A 262 18.93 -15.77 -6.67
CA VAL A 262 18.30 -14.47 -6.37
C VAL A 262 17.74 -14.46 -4.94
N LEU A 263 17.06 -15.53 -4.50
CA LEU A 263 16.57 -15.64 -3.12
C LEU A 263 17.70 -15.57 -2.09
N SER A 264 18.81 -16.27 -2.35
CA SER A 264 19.98 -16.28 -1.49
C SER A 264 20.60 -14.88 -1.37
N PHE A 265 20.71 -14.15 -2.48
CA PHE A 265 21.16 -12.76 -2.50
C PHE A 265 20.30 -11.84 -1.62
N PHE A 266 18.97 -11.96 -1.67
CA PHE A 266 18.09 -11.16 -0.81
C PHE A 266 18.24 -11.47 0.68
N ARG A 267 18.42 -12.75 1.03
CA ARG A 267 18.67 -13.16 2.43
C ARG A 267 19.97 -12.58 2.95
N GLU A 268 21.02 -12.59 2.14
CA GLU A 268 22.31 -11.99 2.49
C GLU A 268 22.20 -10.47 2.65
N LYS A 269 21.57 -9.77 1.70
CA LYS A 269 21.33 -8.32 1.78
C LYS A 269 20.47 -7.94 2.98
N GLU A 270 19.48 -8.75 3.35
CA GLU A 270 18.70 -8.52 4.57
C GLU A 270 19.54 -8.68 5.84
N SER A 271 20.40 -9.70 5.90
CA SER A 271 21.35 -9.88 7.02
C SER A 271 22.27 -8.66 7.17
N GLN A 272 22.84 -8.19 6.06
CA GLN A 272 23.70 -6.99 6.02
C GLN A 272 22.93 -5.75 6.53
N ARG A 273 21.71 -5.53 6.02
CA ARG A 273 20.86 -4.40 6.41
C ARG A 273 20.46 -4.45 7.89
N ARG A 274 20.25 -5.64 8.45
CA ARG A 274 19.95 -5.82 9.89
C ARG A 274 21.15 -5.43 10.74
N ALA A 275 22.35 -5.90 10.38
CA ALA A 275 23.58 -5.53 11.08
C ALA A 275 23.88 -4.02 10.96
N GLU A 276 23.62 -3.43 9.79
CA GLU A 276 23.74 -1.99 9.57
C GLU A 276 22.74 -1.19 10.42
N MET A 277 21.47 -1.61 10.45
CA MET A 277 20.45 -1.00 11.29
C MET A 277 20.77 -1.10 12.78
N GLU A 278 21.36 -2.20 13.24
CA GLU A 278 21.80 -2.36 14.63
C GLU A 278 22.92 -1.37 14.97
N LYS A 279 23.90 -1.20 14.08
CA LYS A 279 24.96 -0.18 14.21
C LYS A 279 24.36 1.22 14.27
N VAL A 280 23.49 1.59 13.33
CA VAL A 280 22.82 2.90 13.29
C VAL A 280 21.98 3.13 14.55
N ARG A 281 21.32 2.10 15.07
CA ARG A 281 20.51 2.19 16.29
C ARG A 281 21.36 2.46 17.53
N SER A 282 22.61 1.99 17.54
CA SER A 282 23.56 2.24 18.63
C SER A 282 24.27 3.61 18.56
N MET A 283 24.14 4.34 17.45
CA MET A 283 24.75 5.66 17.26
C MET A 283 23.95 6.81 17.89
N SER A 284 24.65 7.86 18.30
CA SER A 284 24.05 9.14 18.71
C SER A 284 23.28 9.80 17.54
N PRO A 285 22.39 10.76 17.81
CA PRO A 285 21.70 11.49 16.73
C PRO A 285 22.65 12.18 15.74
N GLU A 286 23.74 12.76 16.24
CA GLU A 286 24.77 13.45 15.45
C GLU A 286 25.59 12.45 14.62
N GLU A 287 25.96 11.31 15.20
CA GLU A 287 26.65 10.22 14.51
C GLU A 287 25.78 9.60 13.42
N ARG A 288 24.48 9.42 13.68
CA ARG A 288 23.52 8.96 12.66
C ARG A 288 23.41 9.94 11.50
N GLN A 289 23.36 11.24 11.79
CA GLN A 289 23.29 12.27 10.75
C GLN A 289 24.54 12.24 9.87
N ALA A 290 25.73 12.19 10.47
CA ALA A 290 26.99 12.05 9.73
C ALA A 290 27.04 10.74 8.92
N TYR A 291 26.58 9.63 9.51
CA TYR A 291 26.50 8.33 8.84
C TYR A 291 25.62 8.41 7.58
N PHE A 292 24.43 8.98 7.66
CA PHE A 292 23.55 9.12 6.51
C PHE A 292 24.04 10.15 5.47
N GLN A 293 24.77 11.19 5.88
CA GLN A 293 25.43 12.11 4.93
C GLN A 293 26.56 11.41 4.17
N GLN A 294 27.33 10.55 4.84
CA GLN A 294 28.44 9.82 4.23
C GLN A 294 27.99 8.62 3.38
N HIS A 295 26.88 7.99 3.75
CA HIS A 295 26.38 6.76 3.11
C HIS A 295 25.12 6.94 2.26
N GLY A 296 24.50 8.12 2.24
CA GLY A 296 23.21 8.37 1.56
C GLY A 296 23.26 8.47 0.03
N GLU A 297 24.44 8.63 -0.57
CA GLU A 297 24.55 8.98 -2.00
C GLU A 297 24.69 7.79 -2.96
N ARG A 298 24.90 6.56 -2.48
CA ARG A 298 25.08 5.41 -3.39
C ARG A 298 23.80 4.60 -3.48
N ARG A 299 23.01 4.83 -4.53
CA ARG A 299 22.04 3.82 -4.96
C ARG A 299 22.82 2.64 -5.55
N PRO A 300 22.68 1.43 -4.99
CA PRO A 300 23.27 0.26 -5.60
C PRO A 300 22.68 0.07 -7.01
N ASP A 301 23.52 -0.29 -7.97
CA ASP A 301 23.06 -0.76 -9.28
C ASP A 301 22.36 -2.12 -9.08
N PHE A 302 21.07 -2.07 -8.76
CA PHE A 302 20.29 -3.23 -8.40
C PHE A 302 20.23 -4.28 -9.52
N ILE A 303 20.10 -3.85 -10.78
CA ILE A 303 20.09 -4.76 -11.93
C ILE A 303 21.48 -5.38 -12.08
N GLY A 304 22.56 -4.59 -11.99
CA GLY A 304 23.92 -5.11 -12.03
C GLY A 304 24.25 -6.08 -10.91
N GLU A 305 23.73 -5.85 -9.70
CA GLU A 305 23.88 -6.78 -8.57
C GLU A 305 23.11 -8.09 -8.80
N LEU A 306 21.87 -8.03 -9.30
CA LEU A 306 21.09 -9.22 -9.65
C LEU A 306 21.77 -10.04 -10.76
N LYS A 307 22.29 -9.39 -11.80
CA LYS A 307 23.07 -10.03 -12.86
C LYS A 307 24.22 -10.85 -12.29
N LYS A 308 25.02 -10.23 -11.41
CA LYS A 308 26.17 -10.86 -10.78
C LYS A 308 25.78 -11.97 -9.81
N ALA A 309 24.72 -11.77 -9.05
CA ALA A 309 24.30 -12.69 -8.01
C ALA A 309 23.74 -14.01 -8.57
N ALA A 310 23.06 -13.95 -9.71
CA ALA A 310 22.34 -15.10 -10.26
C ALA A 310 22.74 -15.46 -11.70
N ASP A 311 23.86 -14.92 -12.19
CA ASP A 311 24.35 -15.14 -13.56
C ASP A 311 23.27 -14.87 -14.62
N LEU A 312 22.51 -13.78 -14.43
CA LEU A 312 21.41 -13.40 -15.31
C LEU A 312 21.93 -12.63 -16.53
N SER A 313 21.34 -12.90 -17.69
CA SER A 313 21.46 -12.00 -18.84
C SER A 313 20.82 -10.64 -18.56
N ASP A 314 21.15 -9.62 -19.37
CA ASP A 314 20.55 -8.28 -19.24
C ASP A 314 19.02 -8.31 -19.27
N THR A 315 18.44 -9.06 -20.19
CA THR A 315 16.98 -9.20 -20.32
C THR A 315 16.37 -9.92 -19.12
N GLN A 316 17.03 -10.96 -18.60
CA GLN A 316 16.57 -11.70 -17.43
C GLN A 316 16.66 -10.85 -16.16
N ALA A 317 17.78 -10.15 -15.96
CA ALA A 317 17.96 -9.29 -14.80
C ALA A 317 16.98 -8.12 -14.79
N LYS A 318 16.66 -7.57 -15.97
CA LYS A 318 15.61 -6.58 -16.09
C LYS A 318 14.24 -7.17 -15.75
N ALA A 319 13.88 -8.33 -16.30
CA ALA A 319 12.60 -8.97 -15.99
C ALA A 319 12.46 -9.34 -14.51
N VAL A 320 13.54 -9.81 -13.88
CA VAL A 320 13.59 -10.07 -12.42
C VAL A 320 13.48 -8.77 -11.66
N ALA A 321 14.23 -7.72 -12.03
CA ALA A 321 14.16 -6.44 -11.35
C ALA A 321 12.78 -5.80 -11.43
N ASP A 322 12.14 -5.83 -12.60
CA ASP A 322 10.80 -5.30 -12.85
C ASP A 322 9.75 -6.11 -12.03
N ALA A 323 9.90 -7.43 -11.92
CA ALA A 323 9.04 -8.28 -11.10
C ALA A 323 9.23 -8.08 -9.58
N LEU A 324 10.47 -7.82 -9.14
CA LEU A 324 10.83 -7.68 -7.73
C LEU A 324 10.78 -6.24 -7.21
N GLN A 325 10.53 -5.26 -8.09
CA GLN A 325 10.43 -3.87 -7.72
C GLN A 325 9.30 -3.73 -6.69
N PRO A 326 9.58 -3.27 -5.45
CA PRO A 326 8.51 -3.05 -4.50
C PRO A 326 7.54 -2.07 -5.13
N HIS A 327 6.24 -2.35 -5.04
CA HIS A 327 5.19 -1.37 -5.34
C HIS A 327 5.28 -0.23 -4.30
N HIS A 328 6.33 0.57 -4.38
CA HIS A 328 6.36 1.88 -3.80
C HIS A 328 5.30 2.66 -4.56
N GLY A 329 4.39 3.29 -3.81
CA GLY A 329 3.60 4.38 -4.37
C GLY A 329 4.53 5.48 -4.93
N PRO A 330 3.98 6.57 -5.44
CA PRO A 330 4.67 7.54 -6.30
C PRO A 330 5.83 8.32 -5.66
N PHE A 331 6.26 7.95 -4.46
CA PHE A 331 7.50 8.43 -3.89
C PHE A 331 8.64 7.58 -4.44
N GLY A 332 9.21 8.10 -5.52
CA GLY A 332 10.62 7.87 -5.82
C GLY A 332 11.52 8.26 -4.62
N PRO A 333 12.83 8.07 -4.74
CA PRO A 333 13.79 8.62 -3.79
C PRO A 333 13.40 10.04 -3.36
N MET A 334 13.27 10.26 -2.05
CA MET A 334 13.10 11.62 -1.54
C MET A 334 14.24 12.46 -2.13
N PRO A 335 13.96 13.60 -2.78
CA PRO A 335 15.01 14.51 -3.20
C PRO A 335 15.88 14.82 -1.97
N PRO A 336 17.22 14.96 -2.12
CA PRO A 336 18.01 15.54 -1.05
C PRO A 336 17.31 16.84 -0.67
N MET A 337 16.98 17.01 0.61
CA MET A 337 16.23 18.18 1.06
C MET A 337 16.98 19.42 0.58
N MET A 338 16.41 20.11 -0.41
CA MET A 338 16.97 21.34 -0.93
C MET A 338 16.97 22.35 0.22
N PRO A 339 18.07 23.06 0.45
CA PRO A 339 18.10 24.18 1.37
C PRO A 339 17.19 25.27 0.79
N ASN A 340 16.15 25.70 1.53
CA ASN A 340 15.35 26.86 1.14
C ASN A 340 15.79 28.11 1.94
N PRO A 341 15.67 29.30 1.33
CA PRO A 341 16.40 30.54 1.64
C PRO A 341 16.09 31.21 2.98
#